data_AF-A0A956L4P3-F1
#
_entry.id   AF-A0A956L4P3-F1
#
_cell.length_a   1.000
_cell.length_b   1.000
_cell.length_c   1.000
_cell.angle_alpha   90.00
_cell.angle_beta   90.00
_cell.angle_gamma   90.00
#
_symmetry.space_group_name_H-M   'P 1'
#
loop_
_entity.id
_entity.type
_entity.pdbx_description
1 polymer ?
#
loop_
_entity_poly.entity_id
_entity_poly.type
_entity_poly.pdbx_seq_one_letter_code
_entity_poly.pdbx_strand_id
1 'polypeptide(L)'
;MTTLCLTVACGPTVPEVGSSDGSGDSTTSGTTDPNPTNPNPTQPDPDTGVMTGDATSSPTTGPTSGPDDTTGDPPGSNNCCDVAPTPGCNDPAVVDCVCKVEAFCCAFEWDANCVDVAVNMCDATCEDPGTTGDPGTTTGPMGGACEDLVTFEMLPSEATYSGDWELGMSMIGEGEISVLPGFGTDGSILYEPDIPCDDTWYIWVRYWEQGSNDSYFATLDGQPMPEAIFEGDCTGGGQGYNWRVLNWRDQGDPACTYLEDPWAPDWAAGVHQVEFSYRESQAMGRILFTNDPDYVPM
;
A
#
# COMPACT_ATOMS: atom_id res chain seq x y z
N MET A 1 -28.60 -44.33 56.64
CA MET A 1 -28.72 -43.21 55.69
C MET A 1 -29.92 -43.50 54.80
N THR A 2 -30.96 -42.69 55.04
CA THR A 2 -32.30 -42.58 54.46
C THR A 2 -32.19 -42.27 52.95
N THR A 3 -32.69 -43.09 52.02
CA THR A 3 -34.04 -43.08 51.38
C THR A 3 -34.21 -42.13 50.17
N LEU A 4 -34.97 -42.65 49.17
CA LEU A 4 -35.70 -42.02 48.04
C LEU A 4 -34.95 -41.91 46.68
N CYS A 5 -35.23 -42.76 45.68
CA CYS A 5 -36.29 -42.65 44.62
C CYS A 5 -36.14 -41.37 43.75
N LEU A 6 -36.20 -41.40 42.41
CA LEU A 6 -37.28 -41.96 41.59
C LEU A 6 -36.85 -42.07 40.11
N THR A 7 -37.38 -43.08 39.42
CA THR A 7 -37.36 -43.33 37.98
C THR A 7 -38.44 -42.57 37.20
N VAL A 8 -38.15 -42.30 35.92
CA VAL A 8 -39.05 -42.26 34.73
C VAL A 8 -40.00 -41.06 34.55
N ALA A 9 -39.90 -40.41 33.37
CA ALA A 9 -41.02 -40.18 32.45
C ALA A 9 -40.53 -39.86 31.03
N CYS A 10 -41.20 -40.44 30.04
CA CYS A 10 -40.98 -40.28 28.60
C CYS A 10 -42.27 -39.69 27.98
N GLY A 11 -42.12 -38.69 27.10
CA GLY A 11 -43.10 -38.20 26.10
C GLY A 11 -44.22 -37.24 26.58
N PRO A 12 -45.01 -36.59 25.68
CA PRO A 12 -44.96 -36.62 24.21
C PRO A 12 -45.24 -35.27 23.46
N THR A 13 -45.15 -35.32 22.12
CA THR A 13 -45.96 -34.64 21.07
C THR A 13 -45.83 -33.14 20.70
N VAL A 14 -45.29 -32.96 19.48
CA VAL A 14 -45.49 -32.01 18.33
C VAL A 14 -46.86 -31.28 18.23
N PRO A 15 -46.99 -30.15 17.48
CA PRO A 15 -47.05 -30.22 16.00
C PRO A 15 -46.44 -29.05 15.18
N GLU A 16 -45.94 -29.43 14.00
CA GLU A 16 -45.89 -28.65 12.75
C GLU A 16 -47.26 -28.05 12.38
N VAL A 17 -47.22 -26.84 11.84
CA VAL A 17 -48.20 -26.23 10.91
C VAL A 17 -47.44 -25.08 10.22
N GLY A 18 -47.42 -24.88 8.91
CA GLY A 18 -48.14 -25.46 7.80
C GLY A 18 -48.11 -24.42 6.68
N SER A 19 -47.62 -24.80 5.50
CA SER A 19 -47.67 -24.01 4.27
C SER A 19 -49.11 -23.64 3.90
N SER A 20 -49.30 -22.49 3.26
CA SER A 20 -50.49 -22.25 2.43
C SER A 20 -50.10 -21.54 1.14
N ASP A 21 -50.27 -22.28 0.04
CA ASP A 21 -50.38 -21.79 -1.33
C ASP A 21 -51.65 -20.96 -1.51
N GLY A 22 -51.58 -19.98 -2.41
CA GLY A 22 -52.73 -19.19 -2.86
C GLY A 22 -52.50 -18.62 -4.25
N SER A 23 -52.73 -19.44 -5.27
CA SER A 23 -52.90 -19.02 -6.67
C SER A 23 -54.23 -18.27 -6.88
N GLY A 24 -54.22 -17.26 -7.75
CA GLY A 24 -55.41 -16.54 -8.22
C GLY A 24 -55.16 -15.91 -9.58
N ASP A 25 -55.50 -16.68 -10.61
CA ASP A 25 -55.49 -16.41 -12.05
C ASP A 25 -56.62 -15.46 -12.51
N SER A 26 -56.37 -14.57 -13.49
CA SER A 26 -57.10 -14.48 -14.77
C SER A 26 -56.78 -13.23 -15.61
N THR A 27 -56.08 -13.49 -16.73
CA THR A 27 -56.34 -13.09 -18.13
C THR A 27 -56.77 -11.65 -18.51
N THR A 28 -56.04 -11.03 -19.46
CA THR A 28 -56.48 -10.94 -20.87
C THR A 28 -55.38 -10.46 -21.84
N SER A 29 -55.15 -11.28 -22.87
CA SER A 29 -54.82 -11.02 -24.30
C SER A 29 -53.97 -9.81 -24.68
N GLY A 30 -52.79 -9.97 -25.28
CA GLY A 30 -52.58 -10.37 -26.70
C GLY A 30 -52.03 -9.12 -27.44
N THR A 31 -51.01 -9.13 -28.29
CA THR A 31 -50.67 -10.05 -29.38
C THR A 31 -49.29 -9.67 -29.95
N THR A 32 -48.53 -10.66 -30.42
CA THR A 32 -47.68 -10.68 -31.66
C THR A 32 -46.65 -9.55 -31.87
N ASP A 33 -45.40 -9.77 -32.27
CA ASP A 33 -44.67 -10.95 -32.71
C ASP A 33 -43.17 -10.55 -32.69
N PRO A 34 -42.26 -11.53 -32.60
CA PRO A 34 -40.84 -11.35 -32.78
C PRO A 34 -40.45 -11.57 -34.24
N ASN A 35 -39.51 -10.81 -34.80
CA ASN A 35 -38.39 -11.44 -35.51
C ASN A 35 -37.28 -10.45 -35.91
N PRO A 36 -36.02 -10.91 -35.95
CA PRO A 36 -34.86 -10.21 -36.48
C PRO A 36 -34.60 -10.59 -37.95
N THR A 37 -33.90 -9.71 -38.68
CA THR A 37 -33.17 -10.07 -39.91
C THR A 37 -32.00 -9.08 -40.04
N ASN A 38 -30.75 -9.47 -39.77
CA ASN A 38 -29.80 -10.17 -40.66
C ASN A 38 -29.16 -9.20 -41.70
N PRO A 39 -27.97 -9.49 -42.26
CA PRO A 39 -26.85 -8.56 -42.37
C PRO A 39 -26.67 -8.19 -43.86
N ASN A 40 -25.55 -7.60 -44.25
CA ASN A 40 -24.64 -8.16 -45.27
C ASN A 40 -23.67 -7.07 -45.79
N PRO A 41 -22.42 -7.43 -46.17
CA PRO A 41 -21.35 -6.54 -46.63
C PRO A 41 -21.24 -6.50 -48.15
N THR A 42 -20.38 -5.62 -48.69
CA THR A 42 -19.49 -5.74 -49.88
C THR A 42 -19.07 -4.33 -50.34
N GLN A 43 -17.81 -3.93 -50.18
CA GLN A 43 -16.66 -4.05 -51.11
C GLN A 43 -16.37 -2.69 -51.83
N PRO A 44 -15.25 -2.50 -52.56
CA PRO A 44 -14.27 -1.43 -52.38
C PRO A 44 -14.24 -0.46 -53.58
N ASP A 45 -13.39 0.57 -53.58
CA ASP A 45 -12.45 0.80 -54.68
C ASP A 45 -11.47 1.97 -54.44
N PRO A 46 -10.32 1.97 -55.15
CA PRO A 46 -9.16 2.84 -54.99
C PRO A 46 -9.07 3.95 -56.07
N ASP A 47 -8.25 4.98 -55.84
CA ASP A 47 -7.33 5.56 -56.83
C ASP A 47 -6.47 6.65 -56.15
N THR A 48 -5.18 6.45 -55.96
CA THR A 48 -4.03 6.86 -56.81
C THR A 48 -4.10 8.27 -57.43
N GLY A 49 -3.08 9.07 -57.09
CA GLY A 49 -2.83 10.42 -57.60
C GLY A 49 -1.36 10.77 -57.40
N VAL A 50 -0.55 10.33 -58.35
CA VAL A 50 0.90 10.55 -58.52
C VAL A 50 1.23 12.04 -58.66
N MET A 51 2.32 12.50 -58.02
CA MET A 51 3.23 13.50 -58.62
C MET A 51 4.69 13.17 -58.31
N THR A 52 5.43 13.03 -59.40
CA THR A 52 6.84 12.68 -59.58
C THR A 52 7.78 13.88 -59.51
N GLY A 53 9.04 13.60 -59.16
CA GLY A 53 10.25 14.26 -59.68
C GLY A 53 11.13 14.87 -58.58
N ASP A 54 12.46 14.84 -58.64
CA ASP A 54 13.47 14.14 -59.45
C ASP A 54 14.80 14.37 -58.69
N ALA A 55 15.75 13.45 -58.83
CA ALA A 55 17.03 13.47 -58.13
C ALA A 55 18.11 14.23 -58.93
N THR A 56 18.99 15.00 -58.28
CA THR A 56 20.45 15.05 -58.60
C THR A 56 21.31 15.89 -57.63
N SER A 57 22.19 15.19 -56.90
CA SER A 57 23.64 15.40 -56.63
C SER A 57 24.29 16.76 -56.25
N SER A 58 24.77 16.81 -54.99
CA SER A 58 26.16 17.12 -54.52
C SER A 58 26.72 18.59 -54.55
N PRO A 59 27.89 18.87 -53.94
CA PRO A 59 28.20 19.04 -52.50
C PRO A 59 28.76 20.46 -52.16
N THR A 60 28.57 20.97 -50.92
CA THR A 60 29.39 22.11 -50.43
C THR A 60 29.58 22.09 -48.91
N THR A 61 30.85 22.11 -48.51
CA THR A 61 31.43 22.38 -47.18
C THR A 61 31.18 23.81 -46.69
N GLY A 62 31.02 24.00 -45.38
CA GLY A 62 31.35 25.27 -44.71
C GLY A 62 30.58 25.54 -43.41
N PRO A 63 31.24 25.95 -42.30
CA PRO A 63 30.74 25.80 -40.94
C PRO A 63 30.10 27.09 -40.39
N THR A 64 29.11 26.96 -39.49
CA THR A 64 28.81 27.99 -38.51
C THR A 64 28.28 27.38 -37.23
N SER A 65 29.06 27.57 -36.18
CA SER A 65 28.85 27.21 -34.79
C SER A 65 27.54 27.73 -34.22
N GLY A 66 26.75 26.83 -33.65
CA GLY A 66 25.79 27.10 -32.58
C GLY A 66 26.07 26.10 -31.45
N PRO A 67 25.80 26.42 -30.18
CA PRO A 67 26.07 25.52 -29.07
C PRO A 67 24.99 24.43 -29.10
N ASP A 68 25.31 23.35 -29.81
CA ASP A 68 24.60 22.10 -29.71
C ASP A 68 25.05 21.46 -28.39
N ASP A 69 24.15 21.44 -27.42
CA ASP A 69 24.28 20.75 -26.14
C ASP A 69 24.12 19.24 -26.37
N THR A 70 25.03 18.71 -27.18
CA THR A 70 25.18 17.27 -27.40
C THR A 70 26.45 16.85 -26.68
N THR A 71 26.33 16.52 -25.39
CA THR A 71 27.27 15.62 -24.71
C THR A 71 27.10 14.22 -25.30
N GLY A 72 27.60 14.05 -26.53
CA GLY A 72 27.85 12.76 -27.13
C GLY A 72 29.03 12.11 -26.42
N ASP A 73 28.78 11.58 -25.24
CA ASP A 73 29.73 10.73 -24.54
C ASP A 73 29.86 9.39 -25.32
N PRO A 74 31.06 8.79 -25.40
CA PRO A 74 31.26 7.57 -26.17
C PRO A 74 30.43 6.42 -25.57
N PRO A 75 30.01 5.43 -26.38
CA PRO A 75 29.29 4.27 -25.89
C PRO A 75 30.12 3.57 -24.80
N GLY A 76 29.54 3.46 -23.60
CA GLY A 76 30.19 2.86 -22.42
C GLY A 76 30.87 3.86 -21.46
N SER A 77 30.47 5.14 -21.43
CA SER A 77 30.94 6.06 -20.38
C SER A 77 30.08 6.05 -19.12
N ASN A 78 28.84 5.54 -19.17
CA ASN A 78 28.00 5.45 -17.98
C ASN A 78 28.50 4.32 -17.06
N ASN A 79 28.35 4.51 -15.76
CA ASN A 79 28.83 3.63 -14.69
C ASN A 79 27.91 2.42 -14.42
N CYS A 80 27.02 2.07 -15.35
CA CYS A 80 25.93 1.09 -15.21
C CYS A 80 24.82 1.48 -14.23
N CYS A 81 25.02 2.54 -13.45
CA CYS A 81 24.15 2.97 -12.37
C CYS A 81 23.38 4.26 -12.68
N ASP A 82 23.77 4.93 -13.77
CA ASP A 82 23.13 6.14 -14.26
C ASP A 82 22.43 5.88 -15.58
N VAL A 83 21.28 6.53 -15.77
CA VAL A 83 20.59 6.52 -17.05
C VAL A 83 21.45 7.16 -18.14
N ALA A 84 21.45 6.58 -19.33
CA ALA A 84 22.17 7.10 -20.47
C ALA A 84 21.34 6.99 -21.76
N PRO A 85 21.41 8.01 -22.64
CA PRO A 85 20.74 7.98 -23.94
C PRO A 85 21.41 7.02 -24.92
N THR A 86 22.46 6.30 -24.51
CA THR A 86 23.14 5.28 -25.30
C THR A 86 22.97 3.90 -24.64
N PRO A 87 22.85 2.81 -25.41
CA PRO A 87 22.75 1.46 -24.86
C PRO A 87 24.03 1.02 -24.14
N GLY A 88 23.86 0.14 -23.15
CA GLY A 88 24.95 -0.49 -22.40
C GLY A 88 25.64 0.45 -21.40
N CYS A 89 26.68 -0.05 -20.74
CA CYS A 89 27.47 0.66 -19.74
C CYS A 89 28.97 0.35 -19.80
N ASN A 90 29.76 0.91 -18.88
CA ASN A 90 31.21 0.73 -18.82
C ASN A 90 31.65 -0.65 -18.28
N ASP A 91 30.76 -1.43 -17.67
CA ASP A 91 31.03 -2.81 -17.24
C ASP A 91 30.40 -3.83 -18.23
N PRO A 92 31.23 -4.49 -19.08
CA PRO A 92 30.72 -5.44 -20.06
C PRO A 92 30.08 -6.69 -19.44
N ALA A 93 30.44 -7.08 -18.21
CA ALA A 93 29.82 -8.22 -17.54
C ALA A 93 28.39 -7.90 -17.09
N VAL A 94 28.18 -6.68 -16.59
CA VAL A 94 26.85 -6.14 -16.26
C VAL A 94 26.02 -6.02 -17.53
N VAL A 95 26.56 -5.44 -18.60
CA VAL A 95 25.87 -5.35 -19.90
C VAL A 95 25.44 -6.73 -20.39
N ASP A 96 26.33 -7.72 -20.42
CA ASP A 96 26.00 -9.08 -20.88
C ASP A 96 24.93 -9.77 -20.02
N CYS A 97 24.82 -9.42 -18.74
CA CYS A 97 23.75 -9.90 -17.87
C CYS A 97 22.45 -9.17 -18.18
N VAL A 98 22.46 -7.83 -18.18
CA VAL A 98 21.28 -6.99 -18.43
C VAL A 98 20.68 -7.30 -19.79
N CYS A 99 21.48 -7.46 -20.85
CA CYS A 99 20.98 -7.80 -22.18
C CYS A 99 20.26 -9.16 -22.24
N LYS A 100 20.56 -10.10 -21.34
CA LYS A 100 19.87 -11.40 -21.28
C LYS A 100 18.53 -11.31 -20.57
N VAL A 101 18.40 -10.36 -19.64
CA VAL A 101 17.17 -10.10 -18.91
C VAL A 101 16.27 -9.19 -19.75
N GLU A 102 16.78 -8.03 -20.17
CA GLU A 102 16.08 -7.01 -20.93
C GLU A 102 16.86 -6.60 -22.19
N ALA A 103 16.46 -7.14 -23.34
CA ALA A 103 17.13 -6.87 -24.61
C ALA A 103 17.03 -5.39 -25.06
N PHE A 104 16.05 -4.64 -24.55
CA PHE A 104 15.85 -3.23 -24.87
C PHE A 104 17.04 -2.37 -24.42
N CYS A 105 17.61 -2.67 -23.25
CA CYS A 105 18.76 -1.98 -22.64
C CYS A 105 20.03 -1.98 -23.48
N CYS A 106 20.11 -2.91 -24.44
CA CYS A 106 21.26 -3.09 -25.31
C CYS A 106 20.95 -2.74 -26.77
N ALA A 107 19.70 -2.37 -27.07
CA ALA A 107 19.24 -2.05 -28.42
C ALA A 107 18.89 -0.57 -28.60
N PHE A 108 18.45 0.12 -27.55
CA PHE A 108 17.92 1.49 -27.66
C PHE A 108 18.61 2.48 -26.72
N GLU A 109 18.41 2.35 -25.42
CA GLU A 109 18.97 3.25 -24.40
C GLU A 109 19.12 2.52 -23.07
N TRP A 110 19.96 3.06 -22.19
CA TRP A 110 20.14 2.58 -20.83
C TRP A 110 19.24 3.41 -19.90
N ASP A 111 17.97 3.02 -19.78
CA ASP A 111 16.98 3.74 -18.97
C ASP A 111 16.97 3.29 -17.49
N ALA A 112 16.02 3.81 -16.71
CA ALA A 112 15.88 3.47 -15.29
C ALA A 112 15.64 1.96 -15.06
N ASN A 113 14.90 1.28 -15.95
CA ASN A 113 14.71 -0.17 -15.83
C ASN A 113 16.04 -0.91 -16.07
N CYS A 114 16.87 -0.41 -16.99
CA CYS A 114 18.20 -0.98 -17.24
C CYS A 114 19.12 -0.85 -16.03
N VAL A 115 19.07 0.28 -15.32
CA VAL A 115 19.77 0.48 -14.05
C VAL A 115 19.24 -0.46 -12.97
N ASP A 116 17.92 -0.61 -12.84
CA ASP A 116 17.32 -1.50 -11.83
C ASP A 116 17.73 -2.96 -12.05
N VAL A 117 17.74 -3.42 -13.30
CA VAL A 117 18.22 -4.77 -13.64
C VAL A 117 19.73 -4.88 -13.39
N ALA A 118 20.50 -3.84 -13.71
CA ALA A 118 21.94 -3.80 -13.50
C ALA A 118 22.30 -3.98 -12.01
N VAL A 119 21.64 -3.24 -11.12
CA VAL A 119 21.91 -3.26 -9.67
C VAL A 119 21.36 -4.53 -9.02
N ASN A 120 20.10 -4.88 -9.29
CA ASN A 120 19.40 -5.92 -8.52
C ASN A 120 19.63 -7.34 -9.05
N MET A 121 19.97 -7.49 -10.34
CA MET A 121 20.05 -8.80 -10.98
C MET A 121 21.43 -9.11 -11.57
N CYS A 122 22.24 -8.07 -11.80
CA CYS A 122 23.51 -8.17 -12.51
C CYS A 122 24.71 -7.64 -11.72
N ASP A 123 24.54 -7.45 -10.40
CA ASP A 123 25.58 -7.11 -9.43
C ASP A 123 26.43 -5.87 -9.82
N ALA A 124 25.81 -4.86 -10.45
CA ALA A 124 26.50 -3.61 -10.76
C ALA A 124 26.99 -2.92 -9.47
N THR A 125 28.29 -2.63 -9.39
CA THR A 125 28.88 -1.94 -8.25
C THR A 125 28.86 -0.43 -8.46
N CYS A 126 27.87 0.23 -7.87
CA CYS A 126 27.74 1.68 -7.91
C CYS A 126 28.53 2.31 -6.75
N GLU A 127 29.71 2.86 -7.04
CA GLU A 127 30.40 3.73 -6.08
C GLU A 127 29.73 5.10 -6.10
N ASP A 128 29.11 5.51 -4.99
CA ASP A 128 28.52 6.83 -4.81
C ASP A 128 29.60 7.93 -4.97
N PRO A 129 29.61 8.69 -6.07
CA PRO A 129 30.54 9.79 -6.21
C PRO A 129 29.93 10.99 -5.48
N GLY A 130 30.24 11.10 -4.19
CA GLY A 130 29.76 12.15 -3.29
C GLY A 130 29.53 13.49 -3.97
N THR A 131 28.28 13.90 -4.03
CA THR A 131 27.82 15.08 -4.77
C THR A 131 28.15 16.35 -4.00
N THR A 132 29.02 17.20 -4.58
CA THR A 132 29.04 18.64 -4.30
C THR A 132 27.67 19.22 -4.66
N GLY A 133 26.98 19.76 -3.65
CA GLY A 133 25.56 20.10 -3.72
C GLY A 133 25.13 21.09 -4.81
N ASP A 134 23.91 20.85 -5.29
CA ASP A 134 23.02 21.85 -5.88
C ASP A 134 21.64 21.69 -5.19
N PRO A 135 21.01 22.76 -4.68
CA PRO A 135 19.77 22.64 -3.93
C PRO A 135 18.58 22.69 -4.88
N GLY A 136 17.90 21.56 -5.02
CA GLY A 136 16.51 21.53 -5.48
C GLY A 136 16.25 20.51 -6.58
N THR A 137 15.99 19.27 -6.18
CA THR A 137 14.85 18.46 -6.63
C THR A 137 14.76 17.25 -5.71
N THR A 138 13.60 17.10 -5.07
CA THR A 138 13.30 16.12 -4.02
C THR A 138 13.10 14.73 -4.60
N THR A 139 14.16 13.95 -4.63
CA THR A 139 14.17 12.49 -4.45
C THR A 139 15.52 12.19 -3.85
N GLY A 140 15.60 12.32 -2.52
CA GLY A 140 16.81 12.07 -1.76
C GLY A 140 17.25 10.59 -1.89
N PRO A 141 18.52 10.29 -1.60
CA PRO A 141 19.05 8.94 -1.68
C PRO A 141 18.35 8.06 -0.64
N MET A 142 17.93 6.85 -1.06
CA MET A 142 17.46 5.82 -0.14
C MET A 142 18.58 5.45 0.84
N GLY A 143 18.34 5.69 2.14
CA GLY A 143 19.15 5.16 3.25
C GLY A 143 20.09 6.15 3.96
N GLY A 144 19.69 7.41 4.10
CA GLY A 144 20.34 8.38 4.98
C GLY A 144 19.45 8.79 6.15
N ALA A 145 20.05 9.30 7.23
CA ALA A 145 19.27 9.85 8.34
C ALA A 145 18.44 11.06 7.89
N CYS A 146 17.26 11.28 8.50
CA CYS A 146 16.44 12.44 8.16
C CYS A 146 17.18 13.76 8.48
N GLU A 147 17.23 14.68 7.51
CA GLU A 147 17.82 16.01 7.71
C GLU A 147 16.82 17.01 8.31
N ASP A 148 15.52 16.76 8.11
CA ASP A 148 14.41 17.61 8.54
C ASP A 148 13.39 16.80 9.36
N LEU A 149 12.52 17.52 10.08
CA LEU A 149 11.35 16.91 10.72
C LEU A 149 10.30 16.54 9.67
N VAL A 150 9.89 15.29 9.70
CA VAL A 150 8.92 14.68 8.80
C VAL A 150 7.69 14.30 9.61
N THR A 151 6.52 14.57 9.04
CA THR A 151 5.23 14.12 9.56
C THR A 151 4.32 13.74 8.40
N PHE A 152 3.69 12.58 8.46
CA PHE A 152 2.66 12.16 7.51
C PHE A 152 1.61 11.28 8.17
N GLU A 153 0.42 11.21 7.57
CA GLU A 153 -0.71 10.41 8.05
C GLU A 153 -0.98 9.27 7.08
N MET A 154 -1.47 8.14 7.60
CA MET A 154 -2.10 7.08 6.80
C MET A 154 -3.56 6.93 7.20
N LEU A 155 -4.44 7.03 6.23
CA LEU A 155 -5.89 6.89 6.37
C LEU A 155 -6.29 5.41 6.44
N PRO A 156 -7.41 5.07 7.08
CA PRO A 156 -7.93 3.70 7.07
C PRO A 156 -8.11 3.10 5.67
N SER A 157 -8.43 3.91 4.66
CA SER A 157 -8.52 3.44 3.26
C SER A 157 -7.19 3.01 2.63
N GLU A 158 -6.06 3.34 3.26
CA GLU A 158 -4.71 2.93 2.84
C GLU A 158 -4.25 1.64 3.52
N ALA A 159 -5.02 1.12 4.49
CA ALA A 159 -4.73 -0.14 5.15
C ALA A 159 -5.15 -1.36 4.30
N THR A 160 -4.41 -2.44 4.47
CA THR A 160 -4.84 -3.77 4.06
C THR A 160 -5.57 -4.44 5.23
N TYR A 161 -6.78 -4.94 4.96
CA TYR A 161 -7.62 -5.60 5.97
C TYR A 161 -7.56 -7.12 5.85
N SER A 162 -7.56 -7.81 7.00
CA SER A 162 -7.73 -9.25 7.10
C SER A 162 -8.84 -9.62 8.08
N GLY A 163 -9.38 -10.83 7.97
CA GLY A 163 -10.44 -11.34 8.85
C GLY A 163 -11.73 -10.52 8.77
N ASP A 164 -12.23 -10.09 9.93
CA ASP A 164 -13.50 -9.39 10.07
C ASP A 164 -13.37 -7.85 10.01
N TRP A 165 -12.15 -7.31 10.01
CA TRP A 165 -11.95 -5.86 9.93
C TRP A 165 -12.33 -5.34 8.55
N GLU A 166 -12.98 -4.17 8.51
CA GLU A 166 -13.35 -3.51 7.27
C GLU A 166 -13.18 -1.98 7.36
N LEU A 167 -13.06 -1.35 6.19
CA LEU A 167 -13.15 0.10 6.05
C LEU A 167 -14.59 0.56 6.26
N GLY A 168 -14.79 1.51 7.18
CA GLY A 168 -16.06 2.12 7.49
C GLY A 168 -16.00 3.64 7.53
N MET A 169 -17.17 4.25 7.70
CA MET A 169 -17.32 5.68 7.94
C MET A 169 -17.87 5.91 9.34
N SER A 170 -17.20 6.77 10.11
CA SER A 170 -17.62 7.12 11.46
C SER A 170 -18.95 7.85 11.48
N MET A 171 -19.88 7.38 12.32
CA MET A 171 -21.17 8.02 12.53
C MET A 171 -21.10 9.28 13.40
N ILE A 172 -19.95 9.57 14.01
CA ILE A 172 -19.77 10.72 14.90
C ILE A 172 -18.78 11.76 14.35
N GLY A 173 -18.39 11.63 13.07
CA GLY A 173 -17.61 12.65 12.37
C GLY A 173 -16.09 12.51 12.42
N GLU A 174 -15.55 11.31 12.71
CA GLU A 174 -14.10 11.05 12.59
C GLU A 174 -13.64 10.96 11.11
N GLY A 175 -14.57 10.69 10.19
CA GLY A 175 -14.24 10.38 8.79
C GLY A 175 -14.14 8.87 8.58
N GLU A 176 -13.12 8.45 7.82
CA GLU A 176 -12.81 7.04 7.61
C GLU A 176 -12.33 6.39 8.89
N ILE A 177 -12.75 5.16 9.13
CA ILE A 177 -12.35 4.34 10.29
C ILE A 177 -12.15 2.89 9.85
N SER A 178 -11.21 2.21 10.46
CA SER A 178 -11.16 0.75 10.49
C SER A 178 -12.15 0.27 11.54
N VAL A 179 -13.07 -0.63 11.21
CA VAL A 179 -14.13 -1.06 12.13
C VAL A 179 -14.32 -2.57 12.09
N LEU A 180 -14.63 -3.14 13.26
CA LEU A 180 -15.12 -4.51 13.40
C LEU A 180 -16.65 -4.51 13.52
N PRO A 181 -17.39 -4.99 12.50
CA PRO A 181 -18.84 -5.07 12.56
C PRO A 181 -19.29 -6.20 13.49
N GLY A 182 -20.03 -5.86 14.55
CA GLY A 182 -20.75 -6.83 15.37
C GLY A 182 -19.88 -7.60 16.36
N PHE A 183 -19.79 -8.93 16.18
CA PHE A 183 -19.12 -9.88 17.09
C PHE A 183 -17.81 -10.45 16.53
N GLY A 184 -17.33 -9.93 15.40
CA GLY A 184 -16.05 -10.31 14.83
C GLY A 184 -14.89 -9.91 15.74
N THR A 185 -13.91 -10.79 15.85
CA THR A 185 -12.67 -10.54 16.62
C THR A 185 -11.44 -10.99 15.85
N ASP A 186 -11.61 -11.51 14.64
CA ASP A 186 -10.54 -12.10 13.85
C ASP A 186 -9.96 -11.09 12.85
N GLY A 187 -8.68 -11.27 12.53
CA GLY A 187 -7.94 -10.47 11.58
C GLY A 187 -7.37 -9.16 12.12
N SER A 188 -6.93 -8.32 11.20
CA SER A 188 -6.07 -7.18 11.48
C SER A 188 -6.23 -6.02 10.48
N ILE A 189 -5.67 -4.89 10.88
CA ILE A 189 -5.47 -3.69 10.09
C ILE A 189 -3.95 -3.57 9.87
N LEU A 190 -3.49 -3.78 8.63
CA LEU A 190 -2.09 -3.68 8.26
C LEU A 190 -1.83 -2.39 7.47
N TYR A 191 -0.97 -1.53 8.00
CA TYR A 191 -0.42 -0.39 7.29
C TYR A 191 1.02 -0.69 6.85
N GLU A 192 1.37 -0.25 5.64
CA GLU A 192 2.71 -0.41 5.07
C GLU A 192 3.33 0.96 4.74
N PRO A 193 3.74 1.76 5.75
CA PRO A 193 4.36 3.07 5.50
C PRO A 193 5.68 2.91 4.73
N ASP A 194 5.87 3.75 3.71
CA ASP A 194 7.16 3.93 3.05
C ASP A 194 7.94 5.03 3.79
N ILE A 195 8.88 4.62 4.64
CA ILE A 195 9.67 5.49 5.50
C ILE A 195 10.72 6.22 4.64
N PRO A 196 10.76 7.57 4.66
CA PRO A 196 11.60 8.31 3.72
C PRO A 196 13.09 8.34 4.07
N CYS A 197 13.46 8.08 5.33
CA CYS A 197 14.81 8.22 5.85
C CYS A 197 14.99 7.46 7.17
N ASP A 198 16.23 7.16 7.50
CA ASP A 198 16.59 6.47 8.73
C ASP A 198 16.35 7.40 9.93
N ASP A 199 15.51 7.00 10.89
CA ASP A 199 15.30 7.79 12.11
C ASP A 199 14.57 6.97 13.18
N THR A 200 14.42 7.56 14.36
CA THR A 200 13.44 7.12 15.36
C THR A 200 12.06 7.65 14.97
N TRP A 201 11.08 6.75 14.82
CA TRP A 201 9.72 7.11 14.39
C TRP A 201 8.70 7.00 15.52
N TYR A 202 7.99 8.10 15.78
CA TYR A 202 6.88 8.19 16.71
C TYR A 202 5.57 7.95 15.95
N ILE A 203 4.87 6.89 16.35
CA ILE A 203 3.62 6.47 15.71
C ILE A 203 2.46 6.90 16.60
N TRP A 204 1.63 7.80 16.11
CA TRP A 204 0.43 8.26 16.79
C TRP A 204 -0.79 7.50 16.28
N VAL A 205 -1.56 6.93 17.20
CA VAL A 205 -2.76 6.15 16.89
C VAL A 205 -4.00 6.96 17.26
N ARG A 206 -4.90 7.12 16.29
CA ARG A 206 -6.23 7.71 16.51
C ARG A 206 -7.19 6.64 17.04
N TYR A 207 -7.04 6.29 18.31
CA TYR A 207 -7.79 5.18 18.90
C TYR A 207 -9.23 5.58 19.25
N TRP A 208 -10.15 4.62 19.17
CA TRP A 208 -11.49 4.75 19.75
C TRP A 208 -11.50 4.37 21.21
N GLU A 209 -12.00 5.27 22.04
CA GLU A 209 -12.23 5.05 23.46
C GLU A 209 -13.71 4.77 23.72
N GLN A 210 -14.00 3.68 24.43
CA GLN A 210 -15.31 3.38 24.96
C GLN A 210 -15.22 2.90 26.42
N GLY A 211 -15.21 3.85 27.35
CA GLY A 211 -15.12 3.54 28.77
C GLY A 211 -13.74 3.00 29.15
N SER A 212 -13.61 1.67 29.25
CA SER A 212 -12.32 0.99 29.51
C SER A 212 -11.89 0.10 28.34
N ASN A 213 -12.54 0.26 27.19
CA ASN A 213 -12.19 -0.45 25.96
C ASN A 213 -11.53 0.55 25.02
N ASP A 214 -10.22 0.51 24.97
CA ASP A 214 -9.40 1.53 24.31
C ASP A 214 -8.09 0.94 23.74
N SER A 215 -7.92 -0.38 23.83
CA SER A 215 -6.68 -1.07 23.51
C SER A 215 -6.78 -2.02 22.31
N TYR A 216 -5.60 -2.31 21.75
CA TYR A 216 -5.38 -3.15 20.57
C TYR A 216 -4.13 -4.00 20.79
N PHE A 217 -4.06 -5.15 20.12
CA PHE A 217 -2.75 -5.78 19.90
C PHE A 217 -2.04 -5.05 18.76
N ALA A 218 -0.73 -4.92 18.87
CA ALA A 218 0.08 -4.22 17.87
C ALA A 218 1.41 -4.94 17.62
N THR A 219 1.85 -4.91 16.37
CA THR A 219 3.20 -5.33 15.96
C THR A 219 3.80 -4.33 14.97
N LEU A 220 5.12 -4.16 15.07
CA LEU A 220 5.96 -3.43 14.13
C LEU A 220 6.87 -4.44 13.43
N ASP A 221 6.83 -4.50 12.10
CA ASP A 221 7.56 -5.49 11.30
C ASP A 221 7.35 -6.94 11.78
N GLY A 222 6.10 -7.24 12.20
CA GLY A 222 5.68 -8.54 12.72
C GLY A 222 6.21 -8.89 14.12
N GLN A 223 6.78 -7.94 14.88
CA GLN A 223 7.27 -8.14 16.25
C GLN A 223 6.63 -7.12 17.23
N PRO A 224 6.58 -7.40 18.54
CA PRO A 224 7.02 -8.63 19.22
C PRO A 224 6.06 -9.81 19.03
N MET A 225 6.51 -11.01 19.43
CA MET A 225 5.65 -12.19 19.59
C MET A 225 5.79 -12.76 21.02
N PRO A 226 4.71 -12.85 21.82
CA PRO A 226 3.34 -12.44 21.51
C PRO A 226 3.20 -10.93 21.27
N GLU A 227 2.13 -10.50 20.59
CA GLU A 227 1.95 -9.11 20.20
C GLU A 227 1.94 -8.16 21.42
N ALA A 228 2.45 -6.95 21.23
CA ALA A 228 2.38 -5.90 22.22
C ALA A 228 0.93 -5.47 22.43
N ILE A 229 0.60 -4.97 23.62
CA ILE A 229 -0.65 -4.27 23.86
C ILE A 229 -0.37 -2.78 23.80
N PHE A 230 -1.07 -2.11 22.88
CA PHE A 230 -1.18 -0.66 22.85
C PHE A 230 -2.39 -0.22 23.68
N GLU A 231 -2.16 0.69 24.63
CA GLU A 231 -3.20 1.30 25.48
C GLU A 231 -3.48 2.75 25.06
N GLY A 232 -4.76 3.13 25.00
CA GLY A 232 -5.19 4.46 24.55
C GLY A 232 -5.36 5.46 25.70
N ASP A 233 -6.17 5.09 26.70
CA ASP A 233 -6.39 5.79 27.95
C ASP A 233 -6.51 4.84 29.15
N CYS A 234 -5.65 5.08 30.12
CA CYS A 234 -5.59 4.36 31.37
C CYS A 234 -6.39 4.99 32.51
N THR A 235 -6.98 6.17 32.30
CA THR A 235 -7.72 6.88 33.34
C THR A 235 -9.17 6.43 33.46
N GLY A 236 -9.66 5.67 32.47
CA GLY A 236 -10.89 4.89 32.54
C GLY A 236 -12.14 5.75 32.37
N GLY A 237 -12.16 6.59 31.34
CA GLY A 237 -13.34 7.41 31.09
C GLY A 237 -13.29 8.22 29.82
N GLY A 238 -14.15 7.88 28.88
CA GLY A 238 -14.33 8.66 27.68
C GLY A 238 -15.25 7.96 26.70
N GLN A 239 -15.75 8.74 25.75
CA GLN A 239 -16.29 8.21 24.50
C GLN A 239 -15.86 9.14 23.38
N GLY A 240 -15.06 8.63 22.45
CA GLY A 240 -14.53 9.45 21.39
C GLY A 240 -13.29 8.85 20.77
N TYR A 241 -12.89 9.45 19.66
CA TYR A 241 -11.56 9.21 19.12
C TYR A 241 -10.58 10.15 19.81
N ASN A 242 -9.46 9.61 20.26
CA ASN A 242 -8.39 10.34 20.93
C ASN A 242 -7.04 9.99 20.28
N TRP A 243 -6.04 10.85 20.48
CA TRP A 243 -4.68 10.60 20.01
C TRP A 243 -3.83 10.06 21.15
N ARG A 244 -3.06 9.01 20.89
CA ARG A 244 -2.06 8.49 21.81
C ARG A 244 -0.89 7.96 21.02
N VAL A 245 0.32 8.33 21.45
CA VAL A 245 1.55 7.76 20.90
C VAL A 245 1.61 6.28 21.24
N LEU A 246 2.07 5.47 20.28
CA LEU A 246 2.21 4.04 20.42
C LEU A 246 3.04 3.73 21.68
N ASN A 247 2.58 2.75 22.43
CA ASN A 247 3.19 2.27 23.65
C ASN A 247 3.07 0.75 23.66
N TRP A 248 3.95 0.11 24.42
CA TRP A 248 4.02 -1.33 24.53
C TRP A 248 3.85 -1.73 25.98
N ARG A 249 2.78 -2.46 26.25
CA ARG A 249 2.62 -3.31 27.43
C ARG A 249 2.64 -4.79 27.07
N ASP A 250 3.33 -5.61 27.86
CA ASP A 250 3.26 -7.06 27.70
C ASP A 250 1.90 -7.63 28.16
N GLN A 251 1.43 -8.68 27.49
CA GLN A 251 0.11 -9.25 27.76
C GLN A 251 -0.10 -9.75 29.20
N GLY A 252 0.99 -10.13 29.87
CA GLY A 252 0.98 -10.59 31.26
C GLY A 252 1.04 -9.47 32.30
N ASP A 253 1.36 -8.24 31.89
CA ASP A 253 1.57 -7.14 32.83
C ASP A 253 0.26 -6.45 33.21
N PRO A 254 0.17 -5.84 34.41
CA PRO A 254 -0.99 -5.06 34.80
C PRO A 254 -1.26 -3.93 33.80
N ALA A 255 -2.52 -3.59 33.58
CA ALA A 255 -2.92 -2.47 32.74
C ALA A 255 -2.05 -1.23 33.04
N CYS A 256 -1.60 -0.56 31.98
CA CYS A 256 -0.84 0.69 32.07
C CYS A 256 0.55 0.56 32.72
N THR A 257 1.09 -0.66 32.77
CA THR A 257 2.50 -0.92 33.10
C THR A 257 3.24 -1.17 31.80
N TYR A 258 3.92 -0.15 31.29
CA TYR A 258 4.55 -0.19 29.98
C TYR A 258 5.98 -0.72 30.05
N LEU A 259 6.34 -1.54 29.07
CA LEU A 259 7.72 -1.86 28.73
C LEU A 259 8.37 -0.67 28.01
N GLU A 260 7.64 -0.06 27.07
CA GLU A 260 8.03 1.14 26.34
C GLU A 260 6.87 2.13 26.23
N ASP A 261 7.11 3.40 26.56
CA ASP A 261 6.15 4.50 26.44
C ASP A 261 6.93 5.82 26.27
N PRO A 262 7.13 6.32 25.03
CA PRO A 262 6.61 5.78 23.77
C PRO A 262 7.36 4.52 23.30
N TRP A 263 6.66 3.66 22.56
CA TRP A 263 7.25 2.61 21.72
C TRP A 263 7.53 3.20 20.34
N ALA A 264 8.80 3.56 20.10
CA ALA A 264 9.25 4.29 18.91
C ALA A 264 10.40 3.52 18.25
N PRO A 265 10.19 2.86 17.10
CA PRO A 265 11.24 2.10 16.43
C PRO A 265 12.29 3.01 15.79
N ASP A 266 13.54 2.54 15.79
CA ASP A 266 14.57 3.03 14.88
C ASP A 266 14.42 2.29 13.55
N TRP A 267 13.86 2.95 12.55
CA TRP A 267 13.62 2.39 11.23
C TRP A 267 14.55 3.01 10.19
N ALA A 268 14.94 2.19 9.22
CA ALA A 268 15.64 2.66 8.03
C ALA A 268 14.63 3.17 7.00
N ALA A 269 15.11 3.86 5.96
CA ALA A 269 14.28 4.17 4.81
C ALA A 269 13.73 2.90 4.14
N GLY A 270 12.48 2.96 3.68
CA GLY A 270 11.79 1.89 2.97
C GLY A 270 10.48 1.46 3.61
N VAL A 271 9.88 0.41 3.05
CA VAL A 271 8.58 -0.10 3.50
C VAL A 271 8.71 -0.85 4.81
N HIS A 272 7.95 -0.40 5.81
CA HIS A 272 7.80 -1.06 7.11
C HIS A 272 6.35 -1.50 7.32
N GLN A 273 6.08 -2.28 8.37
CA GLN A 273 4.74 -2.75 8.70
C GLN A 273 4.30 -2.29 10.09
N VAL A 274 3.08 -1.74 10.17
CA VAL A 274 2.37 -1.48 11.43
C VAL A 274 1.05 -2.24 11.37
N GLU A 275 0.90 -3.23 12.24
CA GLU A 275 -0.30 -4.06 12.27
C GLU A 275 -1.02 -3.94 13.61
N PHE A 276 -2.33 -3.76 13.56
CA PHE A 276 -3.22 -3.76 14.73
C PHE A 276 -4.26 -4.86 14.62
N SER A 277 -4.57 -5.52 15.74
CA SER A 277 -5.66 -6.50 15.81
C SER A 277 -6.51 -6.32 17.07
N TYR A 278 -7.65 -7.01 17.11
CA TYR A 278 -8.65 -6.83 18.16
C TYR A 278 -8.14 -7.25 19.54
N ARG A 279 -8.23 -6.33 20.51
CA ARG A 279 -8.11 -6.65 21.93
C ARG A 279 -9.38 -6.27 22.70
N GLU A 280 -9.69 -4.98 22.74
CA GLU A 280 -10.86 -4.47 23.46
C GLU A 280 -11.70 -3.52 22.60
N SER A 281 -11.05 -2.64 21.84
CA SER A 281 -11.73 -1.64 21.03
C SER A 281 -11.98 -2.11 19.59
N GLN A 282 -13.14 -1.74 19.04
CA GLN A 282 -13.68 -2.25 17.77
C GLN A 282 -13.59 -1.24 16.62
N ALA A 283 -12.97 -0.07 16.83
CA ALA A 283 -12.89 0.95 15.80
C ALA A 283 -11.59 1.75 15.94
N MET A 284 -10.87 2.01 14.86
CA MET A 284 -9.66 2.82 14.90
C MET A 284 -9.71 3.84 13.76
N GLY A 285 -9.29 5.07 14.03
CA GLY A 285 -9.13 6.10 13.00
C GLY A 285 -7.82 5.92 12.23
N ARG A 286 -7.33 7.04 11.70
CA ARG A 286 -6.04 7.14 11.00
C ARG A 286 -4.84 6.98 11.95
N ILE A 287 -3.66 6.74 11.38
CA ILE A 287 -2.40 6.79 12.12
C ILE A 287 -1.52 7.90 11.57
N LEU A 288 -0.59 8.39 12.38
CA LEU A 288 0.35 9.44 12.02
C LEU A 288 1.76 9.01 12.40
N PHE A 289 2.71 9.29 11.51
CA PHE A 289 4.13 9.00 11.69
C PHE A 289 4.89 10.32 11.76
N THR A 290 5.86 10.41 12.66
CA THR A 290 6.78 11.55 12.71
C THR A 290 8.10 11.19 13.36
N ASN A 291 9.19 11.81 12.94
CA ASN A 291 10.47 11.75 13.63
C ASN A 291 10.67 12.91 14.64
N ASP A 292 9.65 13.76 14.85
CA ASP A 292 9.70 14.81 15.87
C ASP A 292 9.23 14.25 17.24
N PRO A 293 10.14 14.12 18.23
CA PRO A 293 9.80 13.60 19.56
C PRO A 293 8.82 14.50 20.34
N ASP A 294 8.73 15.78 19.97
CA ASP A 294 7.91 16.78 20.65
C ASP A 294 6.57 17.02 19.92
N TYR A 295 6.33 16.34 18.80
CA TYR A 295 5.09 16.50 18.03
C TYR A 295 3.89 15.95 18.80
N VAL A 296 2.81 16.75 18.82
CA VAL A 296 1.52 16.36 19.38
C VAL A 296 0.44 16.66 18.33
N PRO A 297 -0.26 15.64 17.81
CA PRO A 297 -1.36 15.84 16.88
C PRO A 297 -2.47 16.71 17.49
N MET A 298 -3.13 17.49 16.65
CA MET A 298 -4.31 18.30 17.03
C MET A 298 -5.61 17.48 17.03
#